data_AF-A0A3N5NGK6-F1
#
_entry.id   AF-A0A3N5NGK6-F1
#
_cell.length_a   1.000
_cell.length_b   1.000
_cell.length_c   1.000
_cell.angle_alpha   90.00
_cell.angle_beta   90.00
_cell.angle_gamma   90.00
#
_symmetry.space_group_name_H-M   'P 1'
#
loop_
_entity.id
_entity.type
_entity.pdbx_description
1 polymer ?
#
loop_
_entity_poly.entity_id
_entity_poly.type
_entity_poly.pdbx_seq_one_letter_code
_entity_poly.pdbx_strand_id
1 'polypeptide(L)'
;DCRMTLGCRVHVVFHGCNQHLERVGDVFVKEAGFPGWADANRLVLLYPQVTTTTINPQACWDWWGYTGRDYLTRNGPQIEAVRRMLDRLAGHSTVSRS
;
A
#
# COMPACT_ATOMS: atom_id res chain seq x y z
N ASP A 1 12.45 -7.10 15.10
CA ASP A 1 12.15 -8.06 14.02
C ASP A 1 10.67 -8.48 14.08
N CYS A 2 9.93 -8.22 12.99
CA CYS A 2 8.53 -8.64 12.82
C CYS A 2 8.34 -10.13 12.54
N ARG A 3 9.41 -10.86 12.22
CA ARG A 3 9.36 -12.32 12.01
C ARG A 3 9.42 -13.11 13.31
N MET A 4 10.06 -12.56 14.34
CA MET A 4 10.37 -13.29 15.58
C MET A 4 9.54 -12.84 16.81
N THR A 5 8.79 -11.73 16.74
CA THR A 5 7.96 -11.27 17.87
C THR A 5 6.59 -10.80 17.42
N LEU A 6 5.55 -11.19 18.17
CA LEU A 6 4.16 -10.78 17.94
C LEU A 6 3.99 -9.26 18.00
N GLY A 7 3.03 -8.73 17.22
CA GLY A 7 2.59 -7.34 17.28
C GLY A 7 3.43 -6.36 16.47
N CYS A 8 3.46 -6.51 15.14
CA CYS A 8 3.94 -5.45 14.26
C CYS A 8 2.79 -4.58 13.75
N ARG A 9 3.08 -3.28 13.59
CA ARG A 9 2.16 -2.33 12.96
C ARG A 9 2.44 -2.30 11.46
N VAL A 10 1.43 -1.99 10.67
CA VAL A 10 1.58 -1.79 9.23
C VAL A 10 1.60 -0.29 8.94
N HIS A 11 2.55 0.15 8.13
CA HIS A 11 2.56 1.50 7.55
C HIS A 11 2.43 1.38 6.04
N VAL A 12 1.43 2.06 5.47
CA VAL A 12 1.17 2.07 4.03
C VAL A 12 1.89 3.25 3.42
N VAL A 13 2.75 2.99 2.43
CA VAL A 13 3.52 4.00 1.73
C VAL A 13 3.02 4.09 0.29
N PHE A 14 2.45 5.24 -0.05
CA PHE A 14 1.95 5.52 -1.40
C PHE A 14 3.02 6.24 -2.22
N HIS A 15 3.33 5.69 -3.40
CA HIS A 15 4.16 6.37 -4.38
C HIS A 15 3.39 7.50 -5.08
N GLY A 16 4.11 8.47 -5.66
CA GLY A 16 3.54 9.50 -6.51
C GLY A 16 3.31 9.05 -7.96
N CYS A 17 2.76 9.94 -8.79
CA CYS A 17 2.69 9.74 -10.23
C CYS A 17 4.09 9.49 -10.81
N ASN A 18 4.21 8.63 -11.83
CA ASN A 18 5.45 8.18 -12.46
C ASN A 18 6.44 7.44 -11.53
N GLN A 19 6.04 7.07 -10.31
CA GLN A 19 6.87 6.33 -9.35
C GLN A 19 6.38 4.90 -9.10
N HIS A 20 5.55 4.36 -9.99
CA HIS A 20 5.06 2.99 -9.94
C HIS A 20 6.16 1.99 -10.34
N LEU A 21 6.04 0.75 -9.87
CA LEU A 21 7.03 -0.32 -10.04
C LEU A 21 7.49 -0.51 -11.49
N GLU A 22 6.59 -0.48 -12.47
CA GLU A 22 6.93 -0.70 -13.89
C GLU A 22 7.81 0.42 -14.47
N ARG A 23 7.78 1.62 -13.88
CA ARG A 23 8.50 2.80 -14.38
C ARG A 23 9.85 3.03 -13.71
N VAL A 24 9.93 2.79 -12.40
CA VAL A 24 11.13 3.10 -11.58
C VAL A 24 11.71 1.87 -10.89
N GLY A 25 11.17 0.67 -11.10
CA GLY A 25 11.58 -0.51 -10.38
C GLY A 25 11.36 -0.35 -8.87
N ASP A 26 12.31 -0.83 -8.07
CA ASP A 26 12.23 -0.77 -6.61
C ASP A 26 12.85 0.51 -6.00
N VAL A 27 13.19 1.52 -6.83
CA VAL A 27 13.79 2.78 -6.38
C VAL A 27 12.95 3.44 -5.29
N PHE A 28 11.64 3.58 -5.48
CA PHE A 28 10.77 4.18 -4.47
C PHE A 28 10.75 3.37 -3.16
N VAL A 29 10.74 2.04 -3.26
CA VAL A 29 10.73 1.14 -2.09
C VAL A 29 12.04 1.24 -1.30
N LYS A 30 13.18 1.38 -1.99
CA LYS A 30 14.52 1.39 -1.38
C LYS A 30 14.96 2.77 -0.90
N GLU A 31 14.64 3.81 -1.66
CA GLU A 31 15.29 5.12 -1.54
C GLU A 31 14.39 6.21 -0.97
N ALA A 32 13.09 5.97 -0.80
CA ALA A 32 12.18 6.95 -0.18
C ALA A 32 12.39 7.12 1.34
N GLY A 33 13.39 6.46 1.93
CA GLY A 33 13.80 6.65 3.32
C GLY A 33 13.01 5.85 4.38
N PHE A 34 11.99 5.11 3.97
CA PHE A 34 11.16 4.33 4.90
C PHE A 34 11.81 3.04 5.46
N PRO A 35 12.62 2.26 4.71
CA PRO A 35 13.13 0.97 5.21
C PRO A 35 13.88 1.08 6.54
N GLY A 36 14.84 2.02 6.64
CA GLY A 36 15.60 2.19 7.89
C GLY A 36 14.75 2.65 9.07
N TRP A 37 13.73 3.49 8.81
CA TRP A 37 12.78 3.89 9.85
C TRP A 37 11.90 2.72 10.30
N ALA A 38 11.48 1.85 9.38
CA ALA A 38 10.63 0.69 9.70
C ALA A 38 11.33 -0.32 10.60
N ASP A 39 12.60 -0.60 10.34
CA ASP A 39 13.41 -1.54 11.13
C ASP A 39 13.53 -1.08 12.59
N ALA A 40 13.75 0.22 12.81
CA ALA A 40 13.83 0.82 14.14
C ALA A 40 12.46 0.90 14.87
N ASN A 41 11.34 0.84 14.14
CA ASN A 41 10.00 1.11 14.68
C ASN A 41 9.05 -0.10 14.66
N ARG A 42 9.56 -1.29 14.33
CA ARG A 42 8.79 -2.56 14.24
C ARG A 42 7.60 -2.44 13.29
N LEU A 43 7.88 -1.97 12.07
CA LEU A 43 6.85 -1.75 11.06
C LEU A 43 7.00 -2.73 9.90
N VAL A 44 5.87 -3.26 9.45
CA VAL A 44 5.74 -3.83 8.10
C VAL A 44 5.37 -2.68 7.17
N LEU A 45 6.20 -2.44 6.15
CA LEU A 45 5.89 -1.47 5.10
C LEU A 45 5.09 -2.16 4.00
N LEU A 46 3.90 -1.63 3.72
CA LEU A 46 3.09 -2.02 2.57
C LEU A 46 3.23 -0.95 1.49
N TYR A 47 3.63 -1.36 0.28
CA TYR A 47 3.77 -0.48 -0.89
C TYR A 47 2.76 -0.89 -1.98
N PRO A 48 1.47 -0.52 -1.88
CA PRO A 48 0.49 -0.80 -2.93
C PRO A 48 0.94 -0.17 -4.25
N GLN A 49 0.58 -0.79 -5.37
CA GLN A 49 0.95 -0.31 -6.71
C GLN A 49 -0.30 -0.04 -7.54
N VAL A 50 -0.28 1.05 -8.28
CA VAL A 50 -1.17 1.29 -9.43
C VAL A 50 -0.38 1.13 -10.73
N THR A 51 -1.06 0.79 -11.82
CA THR A 51 -0.45 0.60 -13.14
C THR A 51 -0.95 1.65 -14.14
N THR A 52 -0.25 1.76 -15.26
CA THR A 52 -0.61 2.70 -16.33
C THR A 52 -1.90 2.29 -17.02
N THR A 53 -2.70 3.27 -17.42
CA THR A 53 -3.85 3.09 -18.31
C THR A 53 -3.92 4.24 -19.31
N THR A 54 -4.73 4.13 -20.36
CA THR A 54 -4.90 5.20 -21.36
C THR A 54 -5.34 6.53 -20.73
N ILE A 55 -6.17 6.49 -19.69
CA ILE A 55 -6.69 7.67 -18.98
C ILE A 55 -5.88 8.04 -17.73
N ASN A 56 -4.92 7.21 -17.34
CA ASN A 56 -3.96 7.45 -16.26
C ASN A 56 -2.55 6.99 -16.69
N PRO A 57 -1.91 7.69 -17.65
CA PRO A 57 -0.65 7.26 -18.23
C PRO A 57 0.54 7.38 -17.25
N GLN A 58 0.36 8.15 -16.17
CA GLN A 58 1.39 8.34 -15.14
C GLN A 58 1.22 7.37 -13.96
N ALA A 59 0.19 6.51 -13.97
CA ALA A 59 -0.18 5.66 -12.85
C ALA A 59 -0.23 6.43 -11.51
N CYS A 60 -1.02 7.50 -11.49
CA CYS A 60 -1.36 8.21 -10.26
C CYS A 60 -2.41 7.43 -9.44
N TRP A 61 -2.46 7.66 -8.12
CA TRP A 61 -3.63 7.29 -7.32
C TRP A 61 -4.85 8.08 -7.79
N ASP A 62 -6.03 7.51 -7.64
CA ASP A 62 -7.27 8.09 -8.15
C ASP A 62 -7.74 9.25 -7.26
N TRP A 63 -7.45 10.46 -7.73
CA TRP A 63 -7.93 11.70 -7.12
C TRP A 63 -8.85 12.49 -8.05
N TRP A 64 -9.20 11.95 -9.23
CA TRP A 64 -10.08 12.60 -10.21
C TRP A 64 -11.24 11.73 -10.72
N GLY A 65 -11.40 10.51 -10.22
CA GLY A 65 -12.53 9.62 -10.48
C GLY A 65 -12.35 8.65 -11.65
N TYR A 66 -11.12 8.32 -12.05
CA TYR A 66 -10.90 7.40 -13.18
C TYR A 66 -11.29 5.95 -12.87
N THR A 67 -11.46 5.61 -11.60
CA THR A 67 -11.97 4.30 -11.16
C THR A 67 -13.48 4.31 -10.86
N GLY A 68 -14.17 5.43 -11.05
CA GLY A 68 -15.61 5.56 -10.87
C GLY A 68 -16.01 6.64 -9.87
N ARG A 69 -17.33 6.82 -9.68
CA ARG A 69 -17.90 7.90 -8.86
C ARG A 69 -17.54 7.81 -7.38
N ASP A 70 -17.29 6.60 -6.88
CA ASP A 70 -17.05 6.33 -5.46
C ASP A 70 -15.58 6.51 -5.04
N TYR A 71 -14.71 7.02 -5.92
CA TYR A 71 -13.25 7.04 -5.74
C TYR A 71 -12.73 7.69 -4.44
N LEU A 72 -13.46 8.68 -3.88
CA LEU A 72 -13.11 9.33 -2.60
C LEU A 72 -13.84 8.73 -1.38
N THR A 73 -14.64 7.69 -1.56
CA THR A 73 -15.44 7.08 -0.50
C THR A 73 -14.78 5.81 0.03
N ARG A 74 -15.29 5.29 1.14
CA ARG A 74 -14.84 3.99 1.69
C ARG A 74 -15.03 2.80 0.72
N ASN A 75 -15.92 2.96 -0.27
CA ASN A 75 -16.21 1.96 -1.29
C ASN A 75 -15.44 2.22 -2.59
N GLY A 76 -14.53 3.21 -2.61
CA GLY A 76 -13.70 3.49 -3.76
C GLY A 76 -12.79 2.31 -4.10
N PRO A 77 -12.65 1.90 -5.38
CA PRO A 77 -11.91 0.68 -5.74
C PRO A 77 -10.48 0.61 -5.19
N GLN A 78 -9.76 1.73 -5.18
CA GLN A 78 -8.39 1.77 -4.62
C GLN A 78 -8.36 1.70 -3.10
N ILE A 79 -9.30 2.35 -2.42
CA ILE A 79 -9.43 2.31 -0.96
C ILE A 79 -9.77 0.88 -0.51
N GLU A 80 -10.71 0.22 -1.19
CA GLU A 80 -11.04 -1.18 -0.93
C GLU A 80 -9.84 -2.12 -1.16
N ALA A 81 -9.09 -1.93 -2.24
CA ALA A 81 -7.92 -2.75 -2.55
C ALA A 81 -6.88 -2.67 -1.43
N VAL A 82 -6.52 -1.46 -0.99
CA VAL A 82 -5.58 -1.26 0.14
C VAL A 82 -6.15 -1.84 1.44
N ARG A 83 -7.44 -1.68 1.69
CA ARG A 83 -8.10 -2.25 2.88
C ARG A 83 -7.99 -3.77 2.91
N ARG A 84 -8.17 -4.45 1.77
CA ARG A 84 -8.02 -5.92 1.67
C ARG A 84 -6.57 -6.36 1.86
N MET A 85 -5.59 -5.60 1.37
CA MET A 85 -4.17 -5.88 1.66
C MET A 85 -3.88 -5.76 3.16
N LEU A 86 -4.43 -4.74 3.83
CA LEU A 86 -4.31 -4.58 5.27
C LEU A 86 -4.98 -5.72 6.05
N ASP A 87 -6.17 -6.17 5.62
CA ASP A 87 -6.83 -7.34 6.23
C ASP A 87 -5.97 -8.60 6.12
N ARG A 88 -5.34 -8.81 4.97
CA ARG A 88 -4.45 -9.96 4.77
C ARG A 88 -3.24 -9.92 5.70
N LEU A 89 -2.66 -8.73 5.93
CA LEU A 89 -1.54 -8.55 6.84
C LEU A 89 -1.96 -8.69 8.31
N ALA A 90 -3.17 -8.26 8.66
CA ALA A 90 -3.73 -8.46 10.00
C ALA A 90 -4.10 -9.93 10.28
N GLY A 91 -4.41 -10.69 9.22
CA GLY A 91 -4.99 -12.04 9.25
C GLY A 91 -4.04 -13.23 9.49
N HIS A 92 -2.85 -13.03 10.06
CA HIS A 92 -2.07 -14.13 10.68
C HIS A 92 -2.23 -14.20 12.20
N SER A 93 -3.24 -13.53 12.75
CA SER A 93 -3.75 -13.85 14.09
C SER A 93 -4.96 -14.76 13.91
N THR A 94 -4.76 -16.08 13.89
CA THR A 94 -5.81 -17.03 14.27
C THR A 94 -6.13 -16.79 15.74
N VAL A 95 -6.96 -15.79 15.99
CA VAL A 95 -7.81 -15.78 17.18
C VAL A 95 -9.17 -16.18 16.66
N SER A 96 -9.53 -17.43 16.94
CA SER A 96 -10.88 -17.95 16.78
C SER A 96 -11.84 -16.92 17.36
N ARG A 97 -12.71 -16.34 16.52
CA ARG A 97 -13.90 -15.69 17.06
C ARG A 97 -14.72 -16.79 17.74
N SER A 98 -14.94 -16.60 19.04
CA SER A 98 -15.91 -17.34 19.84
C SER A 98 -17.32 -16.99 19.40
#